data_AF-A0A2M8KRI1-F1
#
_entry.id   AF-A0A2M8KRI1-F1
#
_cell.length_a   1.000
_cell.length_b   1.000
_cell.length_c   1.000
_cell.angle_alpha   90.00
_cell.angle_beta   90.00
_cell.angle_gamma   90.00
#
_symmetry.space_group_name_H-M   'P 1'
#
loop_
_entity.id
_entity.type
_entity.pdbx_description
1 polymer ?
#
loop_
_entity_poly.entity_id
_entity_poly.type
_entity_poly.pdbx_seq_one_letter_code
_entity_poly.pdbx_strand_id
1 'polypeptide(L)'
;MIDKTKSTTSNKKRTIMKKFSLLGEKTSFWKGAALILFAIILLTQVFEISITPKLSFLKNTLLGKQQATTAQKPIKPGSIDTVTLAKAVLPDAGVSLPITWGDLGKQMIADGVIEEAKFRALFEGGLTNTEEQMLSGNSDQPIVMNEQNSRYLLDLLWAFGLANKNDILENGEMTDKQYGGAGNFASTGGWSLAKGAGFDHYSKHAYVALTPGQQALVDKVSRGIYRPCCGNS
;
A
#
# COMPACT_ATOMS: atom_id res chain seq x y z
N MET A 1 74.41 -23.55 56.93
CA MET A 1 74.35 -22.17 56.41
C MET A 1 73.02 -22.04 55.68
N ILE A 2 72.08 -21.32 56.29
CA ILE A 2 70.69 -21.17 55.83
C ILE A 2 70.72 -20.09 54.75
N ASP A 3 70.24 -20.39 53.54
CA ASP A 3 69.98 -19.34 52.56
C ASP A 3 68.57 -19.43 51.96
N LYS A 4 68.03 -18.22 51.81
CA LYS A 4 66.65 -17.84 51.56
C LYS A 4 66.24 -18.21 50.13
N THR A 5 65.02 -18.73 49.98
CA THR A 5 64.20 -18.45 48.77
C THR A 5 62.72 -18.71 49.05
N LYS A 6 62.14 -17.90 49.93
CA LYS A 6 60.69 -17.67 49.98
C LYS A 6 60.39 -16.46 49.08
N SER A 7 59.26 -16.53 48.37
CA SER A 7 58.60 -15.43 47.64
C SER A 7 58.94 -15.28 46.16
N THR A 8 58.27 -16.06 45.30
CA THR A 8 57.97 -15.66 43.90
C THR A 8 56.85 -16.51 43.28
N THR A 9 56.59 -17.71 43.79
CA THR A 9 55.61 -18.65 43.19
C THR A 9 54.14 -18.36 43.54
N SER A 10 53.87 -17.67 44.66
CA SER A 10 52.49 -17.44 45.14
C SER A 10 51.72 -16.38 44.33
N ASN A 11 52.42 -15.33 43.85
CA ASN A 11 51.76 -14.22 43.15
C ASN A 11 51.34 -14.61 41.71
N LYS A 12 52.15 -15.40 41.00
CA LYS A 12 51.88 -15.81 39.61
C LYS A 12 50.68 -16.77 39.49
N LYS A 13 50.53 -17.72 40.42
CA LYS A 13 49.38 -18.64 40.45
C LYS A 13 48.06 -17.94 40.78
N ARG A 14 48.09 -16.93 41.67
CA ARG A 14 46.89 -16.14 42.04
C ARG A 14 46.40 -15.26 40.87
N THR A 15 47.31 -14.73 40.05
CA THR A 15 46.96 -13.94 38.85
C THR A 15 46.40 -14.81 37.74
N ILE A 16 46.92 -16.02 37.54
CA ILE A 16 46.42 -16.96 36.52
C ILE A 16 45.02 -17.48 36.88
N MET A 17 44.77 -17.86 38.14
CA MET A 17 43.44 -18.32 38.57
C MET A 17 42.36 -17.22 38.47
N LYS A 18 42.69 -15.96 38.79
CA LYS A 18 41.78 -14.82 38.55
C LYS A 18 41.47 -14.61 37.06
N LYS A 19 42.43 -14.87 36.17
CA LYS A 19 42.25 -14.72 34.72
C LYS A 19 41.31 -15.80 34.15
N PHE A 20 41.35 -17.02 34.69
CA PHE A 20 40.48 -18.13 34.29
C PHE A 20 39.05 -18.02 34.84
N SER A 21 38.85 -17.53 36.07
CA SER A 21 37.49 -17.28 36.59
C SER A 21 36.78 -16.16 35.81
N LEU A 22 37.52 -15.12 35.40
CA LEU A 22 37.02 -14.05 34.52
C LEU A 22 36.69 -14.54 33.09
N LEU A 23 37.36 -15.59 32.62
CA LEU A 23 37.09 -16.19 31.31
C LEU A 23 35.80 -17.03 31.34
N GLY A 24 35.56 -17.81 32.41
CA GLY A 24 34.35 -18.60 32.57
C GLY A 24 33.08 -17.74 32.65
N GLU A 25 33.13 -16.65 33.41
CA GLU A 25 32.03 -15.69 33.57
C GLU A 25 31.74 -14.91 32.27
N LYS A 26 32.77 -14.61 31.46
CA LYS A 26 32.57 -14.05 30.12
C LYS A 26 31.87 -15.03 29.18
N THR A 27 32.21 -16.32 29.23
CA THR A 27 31.63 -17.30 28.29
C THR A 27 30.16 -17.62 28.55
N SER A 28 29.69 -17.55 29.80
CA SER A 28 28.26 -17.72 30.13
C SER A 28 27.44 -16.53 29.64
N PHE A 29 27.98 -15.31 29.74
CA PHE A 29 27.35 -14.10 29.21
C PHE A 29 27.12 -14.19 27.69
N TRP A 30 28.15 -14.57 26.92
CA TRP A 30 28.03 -14.67 25.46
C TRP A 30 27.10 -15.79 25.00
N LYS A 31 27.05 -16.91 25.73
CA LYS A 31 26.09 -17.99 25.45
C LYS A 31 24.64 -17.56 25.73
N GLY A 32 24.41 -16.83 26.83
CA GLY A 32 23.11 -16.25 27.13
C GLY A 32 22.67 -15.21 26.09
N ALA A 33 23.59 -14.32 25.71
CA ALA A 33 23.33 -13.32 24.67
C ALA A 33 23.00 -13.98 23.32
N ALA A 34 23.72 -15.03 22.92
CA ALA A 34 23.46 -15.75 21.67
C ALA A 34 22.08 -16.44 21.66
N LEU A 35 21.67 -17.04 22.78
CA LEU A 35 20.35 -17.67 22.92
C LEU A 35 19.21 -16.65 22.85
N ILE A 36 19.37 -15.49 23.49
CA ILE A 36 18.39 -14.40 23.43
C ILE A 36 18.27 -13.88 22.00
N LEU A 37 19.39 -13.67 21.32
CA LEU A 37 19.40 -13.16 19.94
C LEU A 37 18.76 -14.15 18.97
N PHE A 38 19.01 -15.45 19.15
CA PHE A 38 18.35 -16.51 18.38
C PHE A 38 16.84 -16.56 18.64
N ALA A 39 16.40 -16.41 19.89
CA ALA A 39 14.98 -16.34 20.22
C ALA A 39 14.28 -15.11 19.63
N ILE A 40 14.94 -13.95 19.61
CA ILE A 40 14.42 -12.72 18.97
C ILE A 40 14.28 -12.93 17.45
N ILE A 41 15.27 -13.53 16.79
CA ILE A 41 15.21 -13.82 15.35
C ILE A 41 14.04 -14.76 15.03
N LEU A 42 13.86 -15.83 15.81
CA LEU A 42 12.70 -16.72 15.64
C LEU A 42 11.37 -15.99 15.85
N LEU A 43 11.30 -15.09 16.84
CA LEU A 43 10.11 -14.29 17.10
C LEU A 43 9.77 -13.37 15.90
N THR A 44 10.77 -12.80 15.21
CA THR A 44 10.55 -11.96 14.01
C THR A 44 10.12 -12.73 12.76
N GLN A 45 10.33 -14.05 12.71
CA GLN A 45 9.85 -14.89 11.59
C GLN A 45 8.39 -15.35 11.81
N VAL A 46 7.90 -15.31 13.05
CA VAL A 46 6.55 -15.75 13.43
C VAL A 46 5.59 -14.57 13.69
N PHE A 47 6.11 -13.40 14.08
CA PHE A 47 5.34 -12.19 14.34
C PHE A 47 5.92 -10.97 13.62
N GLU A 48 5.09 -10.20 12.91
CA GLU A 48 5.49 -8.89 12.35
C GLU A 48 5.60 -7.85 13.47
N ILE A 49 6.81 -7.71 14.02
CA ILE A 49 7.11 -6.67 15.00
C ILE A 49 7.59 -5.42 14.25
N SER A 50 6.74 -4.41 14.10
CA SER A 50 7.13 -3.11 13.56
C SER A 50 7.78 -2.25 14.66
N ILE A 51 9.11 -2.12 14.60
CA ILE A 51 9.85 -1.18 15.46
C ILE A 51 10.04 0.09 14.65
N THR A 52 9.26 1.14 14.97
CA THR A 52 9.49 2.49 14.43
C THR A 52 10.41 3.26 15.38
N PRO A 53 11.73 3.38 15.10
CA PRO A 53 12.61 4.15 15.96
C PRO A 53 12.23 5.63 15.86
N LYS A 54 11.77 6.22 16.98
CA LYS A 54 11.56 7.67 17.10
C LYS A 54 12.91 8.41 17.22
N LEU A 55 13.77 8.29 16.21
CA LEU A 55 15.00 9.09 16.10
C LEU A 55 14.68 10.43 15.43
N SER A 56 13.82 11.24 16.07
CA SER A 56 13.38 12.54 15.56
C SER A 56 14.46 13.62 15.58
N PHE A 57 15.60 13.38 16.25
CA PHE A 57 16.59 14.42 16.51
C PHE A 57 17.69 14.54 15.43
N LEU A 58 17.94 13.48 14.66
CA LEU A 58 19.03 13.45 13.66
C LEU A 58 18.58 13.80 12.23
N LYS A 59 17.27 13.84 11.96
CA LYS A 59 16.73 14.26 10.65
C LYS A 59 16.81 15.77 10.45
N ASN A 60 16.71 16.58 11.50
CA ASN A 60 16.64 18.05 11.34
C ASN A 60 17.99 18.69 10.95
N THR A 61 19.11 18.02 11.17
CA THR A 61 20.44 18.59 10.88
C THR A 61 21.01 18.15 9.51
N LEU A 62 20.49 17.07 8.92
CA LEU A 62 20.92 16.56 7.60
C LEU A 62 19.92 16.84 6.46
N LEU A 63 18.65 17.14 6.77
CA LEU A 63 17.65 17.60 5.79
C LEU A 63 17.66 19.13 5.59
N GLY A 64 18.40 19.89 6.40
CA GLY A 64 18.53 21.34 6.26
C GLY A 64 19.47 21.82 5.14
N LYS A 65 20.07 20.90 4.37
CA LYS A 65 21.10 21.23 3.35
C LYS A 65 20.84 20.66 1.95
N GLN A 66 19.64 20.16 1.69
CA GLN A 66 19.17 19.83 0.34
C GLN A 66 17.96 20.70 -0.04
N GLN A 67 18.12 22.01 0.09
CA GLN A 67 17.41 22.94 -0.78
C GLN A 67 18.38 23.28 -1.91
N ALA A 68 18.45 22.38 -2.88
CA ALA A 68 19.10 22.66 -4.14
C ALA A 68 18.37 23.85 -4.77
N THR A 69 19.11 24.93 -4.91
CA THR A 69 18.79 26.12 -5.69
C THR A 69 18.48 25.72 -7.13
N THR A 70 17.21 25.41 -7.41
CA THR A 70 16.68 25.62 -8.75
C THR A 70 16.45 27.13 -8.84
N ALA A 71 17.43 27.85 -9.37
CA ALA A 71 17.25 29.24 -9.75
C ALA A 71 16.23 29.29 -10.90
N GLN A 72 14.94 29.22 -10.56
CA GLN A 72 13.88 29.59 -11.46
C GLN A 72 14.02 31.09 -11.71
N LYS A 73 14.38 31.41 -12.96
CA LYS A 73 14.28 32.75 -13.53
C LYS A 73 12.90 33.35 -13.15
N PRO A 74 12.83 34.59 -12.65
CA PRO A 74 11.57 35.13 -12.13
C PRO A 74 10.55 35.18 -13.27
N ILE A 75 9.46 34.43 -13.09
CA ILE A 75 8.30 34.47 -13.98
C ILE A 75 7.66 35.86 -13.79
N LYS A 76 7.55 36.62 -14.88
CA LYS A 76 6.87 37.92 -14.95
C LYS A 76 5.42 37.80 -14.45
N PRO A 77 4.83 38.90 -13.93
CA PRO A 77 3.50 38.89 -13.33
C PRO A 77 2.43 38.60 -14.38
N GLY A 78 1.79 37.46 -14.17
CA GLY A 78 0.62 36.92 -14.83
C GLY A 78 0.24 35.71 -13.98
N SER A 79 -0.11 35.96 -12.72
CA SER A 79 -0.38 34.91 -11.74
C SER A 79 -1.52 34.06 -12.25
N ILE A 80 -1.20 32.84 -12.68
CA ILE A 80 -2.23 31.84 -12.93
C ILE A 80 -2.96 31.64 -11.59
N ASP A 81 -4.23 31.99 -11.55
CA ASP A 81 -5.09 31.76 -10.39
C ASP A 81 -5.35 30.25 -10.28
N THR A 82 -4.47 29.57 -9.55
CA THR A 82 -4.55 28.13 -9.33
C THR A 82 -5.80 27.76 -8.55
N VAL A 83 -6.37 28.67 -7.76
CA VAL A 83 -7.61 28.43 -7.01
C VAL A 83 -8.80 28.40 -7.97
N THR A 84 -8.89 29.38 -8.88
CA THR A 84 -9.93 29.37 -9.92
C THR A 84 -9.82 28.14 -10.82
N LEU A 85 -8.61 27.78 -11.24
CA LEU A 85 -8.39 26.59 -12.07
C LEU A 85 -8.74 25.30 -11.33
N ALA A 86 -8.35 25.17 -10.05
CA ALA A 86 -8.69 24.01 -9.24
C ALA A 86 -10.20 23.85 -9.12
N LYS A 87 -10.94 24.93 -8.85
CA LYS A 87 -12.41 24.91 -8.76
C LYS A 87 -13.11 24.53 -10.06
N ALA A 88 -12.47 24.75 -11.22
CA ALA A 88 -13.02 24.36 -12.51
C ALA A 88 -12.98 22.83 -12.73
N VAL A 89 -12.05 22.12 -12.09
CA VAL A 89 -11.88 20.66 -12.24
C VAL A 89 -12.28 19.86 -11.00
N LEU A 90 -12.31 20.50 -9.83
CA LEU A 90 -12.71 19.94 -8.53
C LEU A 90 -13.71 20.90 -7.88
N PRO A 91 -14.97 20.95 -8.35
CA PRO A 91 -15.98 21.82 -7.77
C PRO A 91 -16.33 21.40 -6.34
N ASP A 92 -16.51 22.37 -5.44
CA ASP A 92 -16.82 22.13 -4.01
C ASP A 92 -18.12 21.29 -3.83
N ALA A 93 -19.08 21.43 -4.75
CA ALA A 93 -20.33 20.68 -4.74
C ALA A 93 -20.21 19.23 -5.27
N GLY A 94 -19.05 18.87 -5.83
CA GLY A 94 -18.83 17.60 -6.52
C GLY A 94 -19.46 17.53 -7.91
N VAL A 95 -19.42 16.33 -8.50
CA VAL A 95 -19.94 16.01 -9.82
C VAL A 95 -20.95 14.87 -9.70
N SER A 96 -22.19 15.12 -10.12
CA SER A 96 -23.21 14.08 -10.17
C SER A 96 -22.96 13.14 -11.35
N LEU A 97 -22.86 11.85 -11.08
CA LEU A 97 -22.69 10.82 -12.09
C LEU A 97 -24.06 10.45 -12.69
N PRO A 98 -24.19 10.38 -14.03
CA PRO A 98 -25.45 10.00 -14.68
C PRO A 98 -25.64 8.48 -14.69
N ILE A 99 -25.60 7.86 -13.50
CA ILE A 99 -25.71 6.40 -13.33
C ILE A 99 -26.67 6.06 -12.18
N THR A 100 -27.27 4.88 -12.25
CA THR A 100 -27.98 4.25 -11.14
C THR A 100 -27.15 3.06 -10.68
N TRP A 101 -26.85 2.99 -9.38
CA TRP A 101 -25.96 1.97 -8.84
C TRP A 101 -26.68 0.67 -8.49
N GLY A 102 -27.89 0.77 -7.92
CA GLY A 102 -28.68 -0.39 -7.55
C GLY A 102 -27.98 -1.25 -6.49
N ASP A 103 -27.93 -2.56 -6.73
CA ASP A 103 -27.38 -3.57 -5.82
C ASP A 103 -26.01 -4.14 -6.26
N LEU A 104 -25.29 -3.45 -7.16
CA LEU A 104 -24.00 -3.90 -7.69
C LEU A 104 -22.97 -4.24 -6.60
N GLY A 105 -22.91 -3.46 -5.51
CA GLY A 105 -22.04 -3.76 -4.37
C GLY A 105 -22.36 -5.10 -3.70
N LYS A 106 -23.66 -5.39 -3.49
CA LYS A 106 -24.11 -6.68 -2.94
C LYS A 106 -23.71 -7.83 -3.84
N GLN A 107 -23.90 -7.68 -5.15
CA GLN A 107 -23.51 -8.70 -6.12
C GLN A 107 -22.00 -8.98 -6.05
N MET A 108 -21.17 -7.93 -6.03
CA MET A 108 -19.72 -8.08 -5.89
C MET A 108 -19.28 -8.73 -4.57
N ILE A 109 -19.99 -8.51 -3.47
CA ILE A 109 -19.73 -9.20 -2.19
C ILE A 109 -20.11 -10.68 -2.26
N ALA A 110 -21.27 -10.97 -2.85
CA ALA A 110 -21.77 -12.33 -3.01
C ALA A 110 -20.83 -13.17 -3.88
N ASP A 111 -20.36 -12.60 -4.99
CA ASP A 111 -19.43 -13.24 -5.92
C ASP A 111 -17.98 -13.30 -5.41
N GLY A 112 -17.68 -12.63 -4.31
CA GLY A 112 -16.35 -12.61 -3.69
C GLY A 112 -15.36 -11.63 -4.32
N VAL A 113 -15.79 -10.80 -5.28
CA VAL A 113 -14.98 -9.69 -5.82
C VAL A 113 -14.56 -8.74 -4.70
N ILE A 114 -15.47 -8.52 -3.76
CA ILE A 114 -15.23 -7.76 -2.53
C ILE A 114 -15.39 -8.68 -1.33
N GLU A 115 -14.31 -8.85 -0.58
CA GLU A 115 -14.36 -9.36 0.79
C GLU A 115 -14.75 -8.20 1.71
N GLU A 116 -16.02 -8.18 2.10
CA GLU A 116 -16.64 -7.06 2.81
C GLU A 116 -15.85 -6.60 4.05
N ALA A 117 -15.35 -7.54 4.86
CA ALA A 117 -14.55 -7.22 6.04
C ALA A 117 -13.25 -6.47 5.70
N LYS A 118 -12.52 -6.91 4.66
CA LYS A 118 -11.31 -6.23 4.18
C LYS A 118 -11.62 -4.85 3.63
N PHE A 119 -12.69 -4.73 2.85
CA PHE A 119 -13.08 -3.46 2.25
C PHE A 119 -13.44 -2.42 3.32
N ARG A 120 -14.26 -2.81 4.31
CA ARG A 120 -14.63 -1.93 5.43
C ARG A 120 -13.42 -1.50 6.26
N ALA A 121 -12.44 -2.38 6.43
CA ALA A 121 -11.22 -2.09 7.19
C ALA A 121 -10.35 -0.97 6.57
N LEU A 122 -10.58 -0.60 5.31
CA LEU A 122 -9.88 0.53 4.68
C LEU A 122 -10.32 1.90 5.20
N PHE A 123 -11.48 1.96 5.88
CA PHE A 123 -12.12 3.20 6.29
C PHE A 123 -12.23 3.23 7.82
N GLU A 124 -11.17 3.70 8.49
CA GLU A 124 -11.07 3.73 9.96
C GLU A 124 -12.21 4.50 10.65
N GLY A 125 -12.80 5.49 9.96
CA GLY A 125 -13.96 6.26 10.42
C GLY A 125 -15.31 5.58 10.17
N GLY A 126 -15.33 4.39 9.57
CA GLY A 126 -16.52 3.73 9.06
C GLY A 126 -16.97 4.31 7.71
N LEU A 127 -18.01 3.69 7.15
CA LEU A 127 -18.67 4.16 5.93
C LEU A 127 -19.84 5.08 6.30
N THR A 128 -20.07 6.09 5.47
CA THR A 128 -21.29 6.90 5.52
C THR A 128 -22.51 6.07 5.11
N ASN A 129 -23.72 6.54 5.44
CA ASN A 129 -24.95 5.83 5.03
C ASN A 129 -25.05 5.62 3.51
N THR A 130 -24.59 6.58 2.70
CA THR A 130 -24.58 6.45 1.23
C THR A 130 -23.61 5.36 0.78
N GLU A 131 -22.42 5.33 1.37
CA GLU A 131 -21.40 4.30 1.09
C GLU A 131 -21.84 2.91 1.57
N GLU A 132 -22.57 2.83 2.68
CA GLU A 132 -23.21 1.59 3.11
C GLU A 132 -24.24 1.11 2.09
N GLN A 133 -25.10 2.00 1.60
CA GLN A 133 -26.09 1.65 0.58
C GLN A 133 -25.45 1.21 -0.74
N MET A 134 -24.33 1.83 -1.12
CA MET A 134 -23.59 1.42 -2.32
C MET A 134 -22.85 0.09 -2.15
N LEU A 135 -22.32 -0.19 -0.95
CA LEU A 135 -21.55 -1.42 -0.71
C LEU A 135 -22.46 -2.63 -0.50
N SER A 136 -23.43 -2.55 0.41
CA SER A 136 -24.20 -3.70 0.88
C SER A 136 -25.71 -3.48 0.83
N GLY A 137 -26.16 -2.34 0.28
CA GLY A 137 -27.57 -1.94 0.19
C GLY A 137 -28.13 -1.95 -1.23
N ASN A 138 -29.15 -1.13 -1.46
CA ASN A 138 -29.65 -0.83 -2.79
C ASN A 138 -29.63 0.69 -2.97
N SER A 139 -28.71 1.20 -3.79
CA SER A 139 -28.48 2.63 -3.94
C SER A 139 -29.15 3.16 -5.21
N ASP A 140 -30.36 3.68 -5.04
CA ASP A 140 -31.13 4.36 -6.08
C ASP A 140 -30.90 5.88 -6.10
N GLN A 141 -30.05 6.39 -5.19
CA GLN A 141 -29.73 7.80 -5.10
C GLN A 141 -28.65 8.20 -6.10
N PRO A 142 -28.67 9.44 -6.63
CA PRO A 142 -27.59 9.97 -7.45
C PRO A 142 -26.25 9.88 -6.72
N ILE A 143 -25.22 9.38 -7.41
CA ILE A 143 -23.87 9.36 -6.88
C ILE A 143 -23.22 10.71 -7.19
N VAL A 144 -22.89 11.47 -6.14
CA VAL A 144 -22.14 12.72 -6.25
C VAL A 144 -20.68 12.44 -5.89
N MET A 145 -19.79 12.45 -6.87
CA MET A 145 -18.35 12.32 -6.67
C MET A 145 -17.78 13.63 -6.15
N ASN A 146 -17.08 13.59 -5.03
CA ASN A 146 -16.40 14.75 -4.44
C ASN A 146 -15.07 14.33 -3.81
N GLU A 147 -14.37 15.29 -3.21
CA GLU A 147 -13.08 15.02 -2.57
C GLU A 147 -13.21 13.99 -1.43
N GLN A 148 -14.27 14.09 -0.63
CA GLN A 148 -14.46 13.30 0.59
C GLN A 148 -14.69 11.82 0.29
N ASN A 149 -15.44 11.48 -0.75
CA ASN A 149 -15.73 10.08 -1.12
C ASN A 149 -14.85 9.53 -2.24
N SER A 150 -13.88 10.31 -2.73
CA SER A 150 -13.01 9.95 -3.84
C SER A 150 -12.32 8.59 -3.65
N ARG A 151 -11.83 8.32 -2.43
CA ARG A 151 -11.18 7.05 -2.09
C ARG A 151 -12.17 5.88 -2.12
N TYR A 152 -13.34 6.05 -1.53
CA TYR A 152 -14.36 5.00 -1.52
C TYR A 152 -14.82 4.66 -2.94
N LEU A 153 -15.15 5.68 -3.74
CA LEU A 153 -15.59 5.50 -5.12
C LEU A 153 -14.50 4.87 -5.98
N LEU A 154 -13.24 5.25 -5.79
CA LEU A 154 -12.12 4.62 -6.48
C LEU A 154 -12.08 3.12 -6.22
N ASP A 155 -12.08 2.69 -4.95
CA ASP A 155 -11.95 1.28 -4.60
C ASP A 155 -13.17 0.48 -5.05
N LEU A 156 -14.38 1.03 -4.92
CA LEU A 156 -15.61 0.35 -5.34
C LEU A 156 -15.70 0.21 -6.87
N LEU A 157 -15.37 1.28 -7.61
CA LEU A 157 -15.39 1.25 -9.08
C LEU A 157 -14.21 0.46 -9.65
N TRP A 158 -13.10 0.35 -8.92
CA TRP A 158 -12.01 -0.55 -9.28
C TRP A 158 -12.47 -2.02 -9.20
N ALA A 159 -13.11 -2.42 -8.09
CA ALA A 159 -13.70 -3.75 -7.96
C ALA A 159 -14.63 -4.07 -9.13
N PHE A 160 -15.54 -3.13 -9.44
CA PHE A 160 -16.50 -3.27 -10.54
C PHE A 160 -15.81 -3.39 -11.91
N GLY A 161 -14.88 -2.48 -12.20
CA GLY A 161 -14.18 -2.45 -13.50
C GLY A 161 -13.29 -3.67 -13.72
N LEU A 162 -12.71 -4.23 -12.65
CA LEU A 162 -11.94 -5.47 -12.71
C LEU A 162 -12.84 -6.69 -12.98
N ALA A 163 -14.01 -6.73 -12.33
CA ALA A 163 -14.85 -7.92 -12.29
C ALA A 163 -15.89 -8.01 -13.41
N ASN A 164 -16.40 -6.87 -13.87
CA ASN A 164 -17.42 -6.83 -14.91
C ASN A 164 -16.84 -7.36 -16.23
N LYS A 165 -17.51 -8.35 -16.82
CA LYS A 165 -17.11 -8.97 -18.07
C LYS A 165 -17.06 -7.93 -19.18
N ASN A 166 -15.92 -7.81 -19.85
CA ASN A 166 -15.74 -6.87 -20.95
C ASN A 166 -14.69 -7.35 -21.97
N ASP A 167 -15.01 -7.18 -23.26
CA ASP A 167 -14.13 -7.60 -24.35
C ASP A 167 -12.75 -6.94 -24.31
N ILE A 168 -12.62 -5.69 -23.83
CA ILE A 168 -11.30 -5.02 -23.75
C ILE A 168 -10.37 -5.67 -22.72
N LEU A 169 -10.93 -6.38 -21.74
CA LEU A 169 -10.15 -7.07 -20.72
C LEU A 169 -9.73 -8.46 -21.20
N GLU A 170 -10.49 -9.07 -22.11
CA GLU A 170 -10.19 -10.42 -22.62
C GLU A 170 -9.34 -10.38 -23.89
N ASN A 171 -9.60 -9.40 -24.76
CA ASN A 171 -9.04 -9.30 -26.10
C ASN A 171 -8.25 -8.01 -26.34
N GLY A 172 -8.09 -7.15 -25.32
CA GLY A 172 -7.32 -5.90 -25.41
C GLY A 172 -5.83 -6.06 -25.06
N GLU A 173 -5.12 -4.94 -25.00
CA GLU A 173 -3.66 -4.89 -24.84
C GLU A 173 -3.16 -5.52 -23.55
N MET A 174 -3.99 -5.55 -22.50
CA MET A 174 -3.62 -6.14 -21.21
C MET A 174 -3.41 -7.66 -21.27
N THR A 175 -3.97 -8.36 -22.25
CA THR A 175 -3.78 -9.81 -22.41
C THR A 175 -2.60 -10.16 -23.33
N ASP A 176 -1.91 -9.16 -23.89
CA ASP A 176 -0.73 -9.38 -24.69
C ASP A 176 0.40 -10.01 -23.86
N LYS A 177 0.98 -11.08 -24.40
CA LYS A 177 2.07 -11.84 -23.80
C LYS A 177 3.31 -10.99 -23.56
N GLN A 178 3.52 -9.92 -24.33
CA GLN A 178 4.65 -9.01 -24.12
C GLN A 178 4.65 -8.34 -22.74
N TYR A 179 3.47 -8.21 -22.12
CA TYR A 179 3.31 -7.64 -20.77
C TYR A 179 3.26 -8.70 -19.66
N GLY A 180 3.52 -9.97 -19.98
CA GLY A 180 3.48 -11.08 -19.03
C GLY A 180 2.06 -11.52 -18.63
N GLY A 181 1.03 -10.99 -19.29
CA GLY A 181 -0.37 -11.31 -19.04
C GLY A 181 -1.07 -10.36 -18.06
N ALA A 182 -2.39 -10.36 -18.13
CA ALA A 182 -3.23 -9.37 -17.46
C ALA A 182 -3.09 -9.36 -15.93
N GLY A 183 -2.62 -10.43 -15.28
CA GLY A 183 -2.45 -10.49 -13.83
C GLY A 183 -1.26 -9.68 -13.27
N ASN A 184 -0.29 -9.29 -14.11
CA ASN A 184 0.91 -8.57 -13.66
C ASN A 184 0.72 -7.05 -13.57
N PHE A 185 -0.43 -6.53 -13.97
CA PHE A 185 -0.71 -5.10 -13.87
C PHE A 185 -1.13 -4.73 -12.44
N ALA A 186 -0.75 -3.52 -12.00
CA ALA A 186 -1.19 -3.00 -10.70
C ALA A 186 -2.72 -2.90 -10.60
N SER A 187 -3.41 -2.65 -11.72
CA SER A 187 -4.87 -2.56 -11.80
C SER A 187 -5.58 -3.92 -11.70
N THR A 188 -4.86 -5.03 -11.69
CA THR A 188 -5.43 -6.38 -11.63
C THR A 188 -4.84 -7.18 -10.47
N GLY A 189 -3.54 -7.48 -10.52
CA GLY A 189 -2.82 -8.18 -9.46
C GLY A 189 -2.73 -7.39 -8.16
N GLY A 190 -2.90 -6.06 -8.22
CA GLY A 190 -2.96 -5.20 -7.03
C GLY A 190 -4.28 -5.25 -6.27
N TRP A 191 -5.33 -5.88 -6.81
CA TRP A 191 -6.61 -6.01 -6.11
C TRP A 191 -6.55 -7.13 -5.06
N SER A 192 -6.27 -6.77 -3.82
CA SER A 192 -6.11 -7.68 -2.68
C SER A 192 -7.35 -7.80 -1.77
N LEU A 193 -8.43 -7.10 -2.13
CA LEU A 193 -9.65 -7.03 -1.35
C LEU A 193 -10.69 -8.09 -1.75
N ALA A 194 -10.34 -9.02 -2.64
CA ALA A 194 -11.21 -10.13 -3.02
C ALA A 194 -11.12 -11.32 -2.05
N LYS A 195 -12.11 -12.21 -2.13
CA LYS A 195 -12.02 -13.57 -1.59
C LYS A 195 -11.20 -14.43 -2.55
N GLY A 196 -9.92 -14.64 -2.22
CA GLY A 196 -8.96 -15.27 -3.15
C GLY A 196 -8.09 -14.23 -3.83
N ALA A 197 -7.58 -14.51 -5.02
CA ALA A 197 -6.80 -13.54 -5.78
C ALA A 197 -7.74 -12.62 -6.57
N GLY A 198 -7.41 -11.32 -6.68
CA GLY A 198 -8.21 -10.40 -7.49
C GLY A 198 -8.37 -10.87 -8.94
N PHE A 199 -7.31 -11.47 -9.50
CA PHE A 199 -7.35 -12.01 -10.86
C PHE A 199 -8.38 -13.14 -11.08
N ASP A 200 -8.81 -13.84 -10.03
CA ASP A 200 -9.83 -14.90 -10.11
C ASP A 200 -11.22 -14.37 -10.50
N HIS A 201 -11.40 -13.05 -10.42
CA HIS A 201 -12.62 -12.33 -10.78
C HIS A 201 -12.48 -11.51 -12.06
N TYR A 202 -11.30 -11.46 -12.67
CA TYR A 202 -11.00 -10.62 -13.84
C TYR A 202 -11.93 -10.92 -15.02
N SER A 203 -12.71 -9.92 -15.47
CA SER A 203 -13.67 -10.02 -16.58
C SER A 203 -14.64 -11.21 -16.49
N LYS A 204 -15.08 -11.56 -15.27
CA LYS A 204 -15.79 -12.82 -15.04
C LYS A 204 -17.30 -12.67 -14.94
N HIS A 205 -17.78 -11.55 -14.41
CA HIS A 205 -19.16 -11.40 -13.95
C HIS A 205 -19.94 -10.46 -14.85
N ALA A 206 -21.15 -10.84 -15.28
CA ALA A 206 -21.96 -10.04 -16.19
C ALA A 206 -22.87 -9.05 -15.44
N TYR A 207 -22.28 -8.11 -14.69
CA TYR A 207 -23.05 -7.12 -13.91
C TYR A 207 -23.76 -6.11 -14.80
N VAL A 208 -23.04 -5.58 -15.79
CA VAL A 208 -23.57 -4.61 -16.75
C VAL A 208 -23.16 -5.04 -18.15
N ALA A 209 -24.17 -5.39 -18.96
CA ALA A 209 -24.00 -5.66 -20.38
C ALA A 209 -24.06 -4.34 -21.17
N LEU A 210 -23.04 -4.11 -21.99
CA LEU A 210 -22.96 -2.92 -22.84
C LEU A 210 -23.61 -3.17 -24.20
N THR A 211 -24.33 -2.18 -24.70
CA THR A 211 -24.70 -2.14 -26.13
C THR A 211 -23.45 -1.97 -26.99
N PRO A 212 -23.50 -2.32 -28.29
CA PRO A 212 -22.35 -2.12 -29.19
C PRO A 212 -21.80 -0.69 -29.20
N GLY A 213 -22.70 0.32 -29.13
CA GLY A 213 -22.29 1.73 -29.06
C GLY A 213 -21.61 2.10 -27.75
N GLN A 214 -22.10 1.59 -26.61
CA GLN A 214 -21.47 1.79 -25.31
C GLN A 214 -20.11 1.09 -25.22
N GLN A 215 -20.01 -0.13 -25.75
CA GLN A 215 -18.75 -0.87 -25.81
C GLN A 215 -17.69 -0.14 -26.64
N ALA A 216 -18.08 0.39 -27.82
CA ALA A 216 -17.18 1.19 -28.65
C ALA A 216 -16.72 2.48 -27.95
N LEU A 217 -17.60 3.12 -27.16
CA LEU A 217 -17.23 4.28 -26.35
C LEU A 217 -16.20 3.91 -25.27
N VAL A 218 -16.42 2.79 -24.56
CA VAL A 218 -15.49 2.32 -23.53
C VAL A 218 -14.12 2.00 -24.14
N ASP A 219 -14.06 1.29 -25.27
CA ASP A 219 -12.80 0.99 -25.97
C ASP A 219 -12.08 2.26 -26.45
N LYS A 220 -12.82 3.25 -26.96
CA LYS A 220 -12.23 4.55 -27.32
C LYS A 220 -11.64 5.28 -26.11
N VAL A 221 -12.37 5.28 -24.98
CA VAL A 221 -11.93 5.98 -23.77
C VAL A 221 -10.73 5.28 -23.14
N SER A 222 -10.72 3.94 -23.06
CA SER A 222 -9.61 3.18 -22.47
C SER A 222 -8.28 3.48 -23.16
N ARG A 223 -8.27 3.57 -24.50
CA ARG A 223 -7.10 3.93 -25.31
C ARG A 223 -6.74 5.42 -25.28
N GLY A 224 -7.65 6.26 -24.79
CA GLY A 224 -7.46 7.71 -24.69
C GLY A 224 -6.89 8.17 -23.34
N ILE A 225 -6.78 7.28 -22.35
CA ILE A 225 -6.30 7.64 -21.00
C ILE A 225 -4.77 7.65 -21.00
N TYR A 226 -4.18 8.82 -21.25
CA TYR A 226 -2.74 9.03 -21.12
C TYR A 226 -2.35 9.33 -19.67
N ARG A 227 -1.36 8.60 -19.14
CA ARG A 227 -0.73 8.88 -17.84
C ARG A 227 0.70 9.37 -18.04
N PRO A 228 0.93 10.70 -18.07
CA PRO A 228 2.23 11.28 -18.41
C PRO A 228 3.39 10.81 -17.53
N CYS A 229 3.12 10.39 -16.29
CA CYS A 229 4.11 9.94 -15.33
C CYS A 229 4.66 8.53 -15.59
N CYS A 230 3.97 7.72 -16.42
CA CYS A 230 4.31 6.30 -16.59
C CYS A 230 4.87 5.96 -17.97
N GLY A 231 4.84 6.89 -18.94
CA GLY A 231 5.23 6.59 -20.33
C GLY A 231 4.32 5.56 -21.02
N ASN A 232 3.12 5.34 -20.46
CA ASN A 232 2.13 4.41 -20.96
C ASN A 232 1.00 5.20 -21.61
N SER A 233 0.82 4.99 -22.92
CA SER A 233 -0.26 5.48 -23.77
C SER A 233 -0.77 4.33 -24.62
#